data_AF-A0A956VJX2-F1
#
_entry.id   AF-A0A956VJX2-F1
#
_cell.length_a   1.000
_cell.length_b   1.000
_cell.length_c   1.000
_cell.angle_alpha   90.00
_cell.angle_beta   90.00
_cell.angle_gamma   90.00
#
_symmetry.space_group_name_H-M   'P 1'
#
loop_
_entity.id
_entity.type
_entity.pdbx_description
1 polymer ?
#
loop_
_entity_poly.entity_id
_entity_poly.type
_entity_poly.pdbx_seq_one_letter_code
_entity_poly.pdbx_strand_id
1 'polypeptide(L)'
;MTGKQHETPTDAQQQAISQTGTSHRSLVTAQNSLFRALGRAAPLREREWAARVAEALDEARRCIASHRASVEGPGGLYDELRFEAPWLLSRVQQLVNQLRRLEAEAEDLSIEIERVRQGDLEPLPRIRAEAELVLRSLREVMAKETDIIWERFNEPVALD
;
A
#
# COMPACT_ATOMS: atom_id res chain seq x y z
N MET A 1 -21.08 -35.64 -5.76
CA MET A 1 -20.99 -34.29 -6.37
C MET A 1 -21.80 -33.34 -5.50
N THR A 2 -21.22 -32.86 -4.41
CA THR A 2 -21.87 -31.92 -3.51
C THR A 2 -21.41 -30.53 -3.94
N GLY A 3 -22.28 -29.79 -4.61
CA GLY A 3 -22.00 -28.43 -5.04
C GLY A 3 -21.69 -27.57 -3.82
N LYS A 4 -20.51 -26.94 -3.82
CA LYS A 4 -20.20 -25.88 -2.86
C LYS A 4 -21.23 -24.77 -3.05
N GLN A 5 -22.14 -24.61 -2.09
CA GLN A 5 -22.86 -23.36 -1.96
C GLN A 5 -21.80 -22.33 -1.58
N HIS A 6 -21.35 -21.53 -2.54
CA HIS A 6 -20.72 -20.26 -2.21
C HIS A 6 -21.80 -19.46 -1.47
N GLU A 7 -21.74 -19.44 -0.14
CA GLU A 7 -22.59 -18.55 0.65
C GLU A 7 -22.39 -17.13 0.10
N THR A 8 -23.50 -16.49 -0.25
CA THR A 8 -23.47 -15.11 -0.73
C THR A 8 -22.80 -14.26 0.35
N PRO A 9 -21.80 -13.43 0.01
CA PRO A 9 -21.18 -12.54 0.99
C PRO A 9 -22.24 -11.73 1.72
N THR A 10 -22.08 -11.56 3.03
CA THR A 10 -22.94 -10.65 3.79
C THR A 10 -22.78 -9.22 3.27
N ASP A 11 -23.76 -8.35 3.52
CA ASP A 11 -23.68 -6.93 3.11
C ASP A 11 -22.41 -6.25 3.67
N ALA A 12 -22.01 -6.60 4.89
CA ALA A 12 -20.78 -6.13 5.52
C ALA A 12 -19.52 -6.58 4.75
N GLN A 13 -19.48 -7.84 4.31
CA GLN A 13 -18.37 -8.38 3.51
C GLN A 13 -18.30 -7.77 2.12
N GLN A 14 -19.45 -7.59 1.48
CA GLN A 14 -19.54 -6.93 0.17
C GLN A 14 -19.01 -5.49 0.27
N GLN A 15 -19.33 -4.80 1.37
CA GLN A 15 -18.82 -3.46 1.66
C GLN A 15 -17.30 -3.46 1.91
N ALA A 16 -16.77 -4.37 2.74
CA ALA A 16 -15.34 -4.47 3.03
C ALA A 16 -14.51 -4.74 1.77
N ILE A 17 -14.97 -5.66 0.90
CA ILE A 17 -14.33 -5.95 -0.39
C ILE A 17 -14.36 -4.72 -1.30
N SER A 18 -15.49 -4.02 -1.37
CA SER A 18 -15.65 -2.83 -2.24
C SER A 18 -14.79 -1.66 -1.77
N GLN A 19 -14.71 -1.44 -0.45
CA GLN A 19 -13.86 -0.43 0.15
C GLN A 19 -12.38 -0.74 -0.08
N THR A 20 -11.96 -1.98 0.13
CA THR A 20 -10.59 -2.44 -0.13
C THR A 20 -10.22 -2.29 -1.61
N GLY A 21 -11.10 -2.69 -2.53
CA GLY A 21 -10.87 -2.50 -3.96
C GLY A 21 -10.76 -1.03 -4.37
N THR A 22 -11.46 -0.14 -3.68
CA THR A 22 -11.35 1.31 -3.92
C THR A 22 -10.04 1.86 -3.37
N SER A 23 -9.66 1.55 -2.13
CA SER A 23 -8.42 2.01 -1.54
C SER A 23 -7.18 1.44 -2.26
N HIS A 24 -7.24 0.19 -2.72
CA HIS A 24 -6.19 -0.43 -3.54
C HIS A 24 -5.99 0.30 -4.89
N ARG A 25 -7.07 0.69 -5.59
CA ARG A 25 -6.96 1.50 -6.81
C ARG A 25 -6.32 2.88 -6.54
N SER A 26 -6.61 3.48 -5.40
CA SER A 26 -5.96 4.72 -4.97
C SER A 26 -4.46 4.52 -4.75
N LEU A 27 -4.03 3.41 -4.13
CA LEU A 27 -2.61 3.06 -3.99
C LEU A 27 -1.91 2.92 -5.34
N VAL A 28 -2.50 2.21 -6.30
CA VAL A 28 -1.95 2.06 -7.65
C VAL A 28 -1.79 3.42 -8.33
N THR A 29 -2.78 4.30 -8.18
CA THR A 29 -2.73 5.67 -8.72
C THR A 29 -1.59 6.47 -8.08
N ALA A 30 -1.47 6.44 -6.76
CA ALA A 30 -0.42 7.15 -6.04
C ALA A 30 0.98 6.61 -6.34
N GLN A 31 1.14 5.29 -6.44
CA GLN A 31 2.40 4.66 -6.87
C GLN A 31 2.83 5.18 -8.24
N ASN A 32 1.91 5.22 -9.20
CA ASN A 32 2.20 5.71 -10.55
C ASN A 32 2.57 7.19 -10.56
N SER A 33 1.91 8.02 -9.73
CA SER A 33 2.26 9.43 -9.57
C SER A 33 3.66 9.60 -8.98
N LEU A 34 4.00 8.85 -7.92
CA LEU A 34 5.34 8.89 -7.31
C LEU A 34 6.42 8.43 -8.29
N PHE A 35 6.19 7.32 -9.01
CA PHE A 35 7.10 6.84 -10.06
C PHE A 35 7.38 7.92 -11.11
N ARG A 36 6.33 8.59 -11.60
CA ARG A 36 6.45 9.66 -12.59
C ARG A 36 7.18 10.89 -12.04
N ALA A 37 6.99 11.23 -10.77
CA ALA A 37 7.68 12.34 -10.13
C ALA A 37 9.19 12.06 -10.03
N LEU A 38 9.56 10.84 -9.63
CA LEU A 38 10.95 10.41 -9.47
C LEU A 38 11.71 10.33 -10.81
N GLY A 39 11.05 9.81 -11.86
CA GLY A 39 11.69 9.59 -13.17
C GLY A 39 12.03 10.85 -13.97
N ARG A 40 11.68 12.05 -13.50
CA ARG A 40 11.99 13.29 -14.22
C ARG A 40 13.42 13.74 -13.95
N ALA A 41 14.20 13.93 -15.01
CA ALA A 41 15.52 14.56 -14.94
C ALA A 41 15.41 15.96 -14.31
N ALA A 42 16.30 16.27 -13.37
CA ALA A 42 16.31 17.54 -12.65
C ALA A 42 17.67 18.27 -12.56
N PRO A 43 18.54 18.28 -13.60
CA PRO A 43 19.70 19.17 -13.55
C PRO A 43 19.24 20.63 -13.41
N LEU A 44 19.80 21.36 -12.43
CA LEU A 44 19.53 22.79 -12.19
C LEU A 44 18.07 23.11 -11.79
N ARG A 45 17.28 22.09 -11.44
CA ARG A 45 15.86 22.19 -11.05
C ARG A 45 15.54 21.32 -9.84
N GLU A 46 16.50 21.16 -8.94
CA GLU A 46 16.44 20.24 -7.81
C GLU A 46 15.29 20.59 -6.86
N ARG A 47 15.05 21.88 -6.60
CA ARG A 47 13.94 22.34 -5.76
C ARG A 47 12.57 22.08 -6.38
N GLU A 48 12.41 22.33 -7.68
CA GLU A 48 11.17 22.02 -8.40
C GLU A 48 10.90 20.51 -8.47
N TRP A 49 11.96 19.72 -8.64
CA TRP A 49 11.88 18.27 -8.56
C TRP A 49 11.46 17.82 -7.18
N ALA A 50 12.08 18.35 -6.12
CA ALA A 50 11.75 18.03 -4.74
C ALA A 50 10.30 18.39 -4.41
N ALA A 51 9.79 19.54 -4.88
CA ALA A 51 8.39 19.93 -4.71
C ALA A 51 7.43 18.91 -5.34
N ARG A 52 7.69 18.46 -6.57
CA ARG A 52 6.86 17.45 -7.25
C ARG A 52 6.92 16.08 -6.56
N VAL A 53 8.09 15.68 -6.09
CA VAL A 53 8.24 14.42 -5.34
C VAL A 53 7.52 14.53 -3.98
N ALA A 54 7.58 15.68 -3.30
CA ALA A 54 6.86 15.93 -2.06
C ALA A 54 5.35 15.78 -2.24
N GLU A 55 4.79 16.41 -3.27
CA GLU A 55 3.35 16.32 -3.59
C GLU A 55 2.92 14.86 -3.86
N ALA A 56 3.69 14.13 -4.67
CA ALA A 56 3.38 12.75 -4.99
C ALA A 56 3.57 11.80 -3.79
N LEU A 57 4.56 12.05 -2.94
CA LEU A 57 4.80 11.27 -1.73
C LEU A 57 3.73 11.51 -0.68
N ASP A 58 3.30 12.76 -0.46
CA ASP A 58 2.18 13.10 0.43
C ASP A 58 0.90 12.37 0.01
N GLU A 59 0.61 12.35 -1.30
CA GLU A 59 -0.53 11.60 -1.82
C GLU A 59 -0.40 10.10 -1.58
N ALA A 60 0.77 9.52 -1.82
CA ALA A 60 1.04 8.11 -1.52
C ALA A 60 0.84 7.81 -0.03
N ARG A 61 1.32 8.70 0.86
CA ARG A 61 1.17 8.56 2.31
C ARG A 61 -0.29 8.55 2.74
N ARG A 62 -1.08 9.51 2.25
CA ARG A 62 -2.53 9.55 2.52
C ARG A 62 -3.24 8.31 2.01
N CYS A 63 -2.90 7.84 0.81
CA CYS A 63 -3.46 6.60 0.26
C CYS A 63 -3.08 5.37 1.09
N ILE A 64 -1.82 5.26 1.55
CA ILE A 64 -1.35 4.18 2.43
C ILE A 64 -2.11 4.20 3.76
N ALA A 65 -2.20 5.35 4.42
CA ALA A 65 -2.91 5.49 5.68
C ALA A 65 -4.42 5.15 5.53
N SER A 66 -5.06 5.64 4.47
CA SER A 66 -6.47 5.35 4.18
C SER A 66 -6.69 3.87 3.88
N HIS A 67 -5.82 3.25 3.08
CA HIS A 67 -5.89 1.83 2.78
C HIS A 67 -5.70 0.99 4.05
N ARG A 68 -4.68 1.29 4.86
CA ARG A 68 -4.43 0.64 6.15
C ARG A 68 -5.66 0.70 7.06
N ALA A 69 -6.27 1.87 7.21
CA ALA A 69 -7.48 2.03 8.00
C ALA A 69 -8.65 1.19 7.45
N SER A 70 -8.77 1.05 6.13
CA SER A 70 -9.83 0.26 5.50
C SER A 70 -9.65 -1.26 5.68
N VAL A 71 -8.41 -1.75 5.68
CA VAL A 71 -8.13 -3.20 5.74
C VAL A 71 -7.92 -3.70 7.17
N GLU A 72 -7.30 -2.90 8.05
CA GLU A 72 -7.05 -3.23 9.46
C GLU A 72 -8.22 -2.88 10.41
N GLY A 73 -9.15 -2.03 9.96
CA GLY A 73 -10.28 -1.59 10.79
C GLY A 73 -11.25 -2.73 11.16
N PRO A 74 -12.09 -2.55 12.20
CA PRO A 74 -13.14 -3.52 12.53
C PRO A 74 -14.07 -3.77 11.33
N GLY A 75 -14.31 -5.04 10.97
CA GLY A 75 -15.05 -5.40 9.76
C GLY A 75 -14.31 -5.08 8.45
N GLY A 76 -13.03 -4.73 8.51
CA GLY A 76 -12.14 -4.60 7.36
C GLY A 76 -11.76 -5.97 6.81
N LEU A 77 -11.17 -5.99 5.61
CA LEU A 77 -10.83 -7.24 4.92
C LEU A 77 -9.95 -8.18 5.77
N TYR A 78 -8.98 -7.65 6.52
CA TYR A 78 -8.09 -8.49 7.31
C TYR A 78 -8.77 -9.08 8.56
N ASP A 79 -9.79 -8.41 9.08
CA ASP A 79 -10.63 -8.91 10.17
C ASP A 79 -11.55 -10.05 9.67
N GLU A 80 -12.14 -9.90 8.48
CA GLU A 80 -12.92 -10.98 7.83
C GLU A 80 -12.08 -12.23 7.55
N LEU A 81 -10.85 -12.05 7.04
CA LEU A 81 -9.94 -13.16 6.74
C LEU A 81 -9.59 -13.98 7.98
N ARG A 82 -9.65 -13.40 9.19
CA ARG A 82 -9.41 -14.13 10.43
C ARG A 82 -10.41 -15.25 10.67
N PHE A 83 -11.65 -15.06 10.24
CA PHE A 83 -12.73 -16.04 10.42
C PHE A 83 -12.83 -16.99 9.24
N GLU A 84 -12.71 -16.48 8.01
CA GLU A 84 -12.92 -17.27 6.80
C GLU A 84 -11.68 -18.04 6.32
N ALA A 85 -10.50 -17.48 6.55
CA ALA A 85 -9.23 -18.01 6.02
C ALA A 85 -8.11 -17.98 7.07
N PRO A 86 -8.29 -18.66 8.23
CA PRO A 86 -7.33 -18.59 9.34
C PRO A 86 -5.91 -19.04 8.96
N TRP A 87 -5.73 -19.86 7.92
CA TRP A 87 -4.42 -20.25 7.41
C TRP A 87 -3.63 -19.09 6.79
N LEU A 88 -4.27 -17.98 6.44
CA LEU A 88 -3.63 -16.78 5.89
C LEU A 88 -3.17 -15.80 6.99
N LEU A 89 -3.50 -16.04 8.27
CA LEU A 89 -3.27 -15.08 9.35
C LEU A 89 -1.80 -14.66 9.52
N SER A 90 -0.87 -15.59 9.38
CA SER A 90 0.56 -15.29 9.49
C SER A 90 1.02 -14.32 8.39
N ARG A 91 0.51 -14.49 7.17
CA ARG A 91 0.79 -13.64 6.01
C ARG A 91 0.10 -12.29 6.12
N VAL A 92 -1.15 -12.25 6.60
CA VAL A 92 -1.87 -11.01 6.90
C VAL A 92 -1.11 -10.19 7.96
N GLN A 93 -0.62 -10.82 9.03
CA GLN A 93 0.17 -10.13 10.05
C GLN A 93 1.48 -9.57 9.49
N GLN A 94 2.13 -10.29 8.57
CA GLN A 94 3.30 -9.79 7.85
C GLN A 94 2.94 -8.55 7.01
N LEU A 95 1.83 -8.59 6.26
CA LEU A 95 1.36 -7.43 5.47
C LEU A 95 1.09 -6.20 6.33
N VAL A 96 0.40 -6.37 7.46
CA VAL A 96 0.15 -5.30 8.44
C VAL A 96 1.46 -4.64 8.90
N ASN A 97 2.46 -5.46 9.24
CA ASN A 97 3.76 -4.95 9.65
C ASN A 97 4.48 -4.22 8.50
N GLN A 98 4.35 -4.73 7.27
CA GLN A 98 4.94 -4.10 6.08
C GLN A 98 4.27 -2.77 5.72
N LEU A 99 2.94 -2.68 5.82
CA LEU A 99 2.18 -1.44 5.61
C LEU A 99 2.58 -0.35 6.62
N ARG A 100 2.66 -0.70 7.91
CA ARG A 100 3.06 0.24 8.96
C ARG A 100 4.49 0.73 8.77
N ARG A 101 5.40 -0.18 8.41
CA ARG A 101 6.78 0.17 8.10
C ARG A 101 6.87 1.11 6.89
N LEU A 102 6.12 0.80 5.82
CA LEU A 102 6.07 1.62 4.62
C LEU A 102 5.52 3.03 4.91
N GLU A 103 4.49 3.15 5.74
CA GLU A 103 3.94 4.44 6.17
C GLU A 103 4.98 5.28 6.93
N ALA A 104 5.74 4.65 7.83
CA ALA A 104 6.81 5.31 8.56
C ALA A 104 7.97 5.74 7.63
N GLU A 105 8.44 4.86 6.74
CA GLU A 105 9.48 5.17 5.76
C GLU A 105 9.08 6.32 4.84
N ALA A 106 7.81 6.36 4.42
CA ALA A 106 7.28 7.46 3.61
C ALA A 106 7.17 8.78 4.40
N GLU A 107 6.91 8.72 5.71
CA GLU A 107 6.91 9.92 6.56
C GLU A 107 8.32 10.48 6.74
N ASP A 108 9.28 9.63 7.09
CA ASP A 108 10.68 10.03 7.28
C ASP A 108 11.25 10.67 5.99
N LEU A 109 10.96 10.06 4.83
CA LEU A 109 11.36 10.59 3.53
C LEU A 109 10.73 11.96 3.23
N SER A 110 9.50 12.21 3.69
CA SER A 110 8.83 13.50 3.49
C SER A 110 9.55 14.64 4.22
N ILE A 111 10.09 14.36 5.41
CA ILE A 111 10.89 15.30 6.20
C ILE A 111 12.19 15.65 5.46
N GLU A 112 12.88 14.66 4.91
CA GLU A 112 14.13 14.89 4.16
C GLU A 112 13.89 15.67 2.85
N ILE A 113 12.79 15.38 2.13
CA ILE A 113 12.44 16.14 0.92
C ILE A 113 12.16 17.61 1.24
N GLU A 114 11.54 17.90 2.38
CA GLU A 114 11.28 19.28 2.80
C GLU A 114 12.57 20.08 3.05
N ARG A 115 13.63 19.44 3.54
CA ARG A 115 14.96 20.07 3.63
C ARG A 115 15.51 20.50 2.27
N VAL A 116 15.34 19.65 1.25
CA VAL A 116 15.72 19.99 -0.14
C VAL A 116 14.89 21.15 -0.69
N ARG A 117 13.59 21.19 -0.39
CA ARG A 117 12.72 22.32 -0.76
C ARG A 117 13.19 23.64 -0.13
N GLN A 118 13.69 23.59 1.10
CA GLN A 118 14.26 24.73 1.82
C GLN A 118 15.67 25.12 1.35
N GLY A 119 16.28 24.30 0.48
CA GLY A 119 17.53 24.60 -0.20
C GLY A 119 18.74 23.82 0.26
N ASP A 120 18.57 22.90 1.21
CA ASP A 120 19.61 21.95 1.61
C ASP A 120 19.66 20.79 0.60
N LEU A 121 20.59 20.86 -0.36
CA LEU A 121 20.71 19.86 -1.42
C LEU A 121 21.56 18.64 -1.03
N GLU A 122 22.17 18.62 0.17
CA GLU A 122 23.01 17.51 0.63
C GLU A 122 22.28 16.15 0.61
N PRO A 123 21.00 16.04 1.04
CA PRO A 123 20.30 14.76 1.08
C PRO A 123 19.82 14.23 -0.29
N LEU A 124 19.97 15.01 -1.37
CA LEU A 124 19.33 14.74 -2.66
C LEU A 124 19.62 13.33 -3.24
N PRO A 125 20.87 12.83 -3.26
CA PRO A 125 21.15 11.48 -3.77
C PRO A 125 20.51 10.38 -2.92
N ARG A 126 20.49 10.57 -1.60
CA ARG A 126 19.90 9.64 -0.64
C ARG A 126 18.38 9.57 -0.79
N ILE A 127 17.71 10.73 -0.91
CA ILE A 127 16.26 10.83 -1.12
C ILE A 127 15.83 10.04 -2.36
N ARG A 128 16.59 10.11 -3.46
CA ARG A 128 16.27 9.34 -4.67
C ARG A 128 16.26 7.83 -4.39
N ALA A 129 17.32 7.33 -3.77
CA ALA A 129 17.43 5.92 -3.43
C ALA A 129 16.32 5.48 -2.46
N GLU A 130 16.04 6.27 -1.44
CA GLU A 130 14.99 5.97 -0.45
C GLU A 130 13.59 6.00 -1.08
N ALA A 131 13.30 6.96 -1.97
CA ALA A 131 12.02 7.03 -2.66
C ALA A 131 11.79 5.84 -3.61
N GLU A 132 12.84 5.36 -4.27
CA GLU A 132 12.79 4.14 -5.07
C GLU A 132 12.54 2.89 -4.21
N LEU A 133 13.10 2.83 -3.00
CA LEU A 133 12.82 1.76 -2.04
C LEU A 133 11.37 1.80 -1.57
N VAL A 134 10.83 2.97 -1.21
CA VAL A 134 9.40 3.14 -0.85
C VAL A 134 8.50 2.65 -1.98
N LEU A 135 8.81 3.02 -3.24
CA LEU A 135 8.03 2.59 -4.40
C LEU A 135 8.04 1.08 -4.60
N ARG A 136 9.20 0.44 -4.38
CA ARG A 136 9.37 -1.01 -4.45
C ARG A 136 8.57 -1.71 -3.35
N SER A 137 8.74 -1.27 -2.10
CA SER A 137 8.01 -1.79 -0.94
C SER A 137 6.50 -1.68 -1.13
N LEU A 138 6.00 -0.56 -1.65
CA LEU A 138 4.58 -0.39 -1.98
C LEU A 138 4.10 -1.42 -3.02
N ARG A 139 4.90 -1.67 -4.07
CA ARG A 139 4.58 -2.69 -5.07
C ARG A 139 4.48 -4.08 -4.46
N GLU A 140 5.45 -4.43 -3.62
CA GLU A 140 5.53 -5.74 -2.98
C GLU A 140 4.34 -5.98 -2.04
N VAL A 141 3.94 -4.97 -1.27
CA VAL A 141 2.76 -5.05 -0.41
C VAL A 141 1.50 -5.29 -1.23
N MET A 142 1.28 -4.51 -2.30
CA MET A 142 0.09 -4.67 -3.15
C MET A 142 0.04 -6.03 -3.87
N ALA A 143 1.19 -6.55 -4.30
CA ALA A 143 1.28 -7.86 -4.92
C ALA A 143 0.87 -8.96 -3.92
N LYS A 144 1.47 -8.95 -2.72
CA LYS A 144 1.15 -9.92 -1.67
C LYS A 144 -0.30 -9.84 -1.20
N GLU A 145 -0.87 -8.65 -1.12
CA GLU A 145 -2.29 -8.49 -0.82
C GLU A 145 -3.17 -9.11 -1.91
N THR A 146 -2.83 -8.88 -3.18
CA THR A 146 -3.54 -9.49 -4.32
C THR A 146 -3.46 -11.02 -4.26
N ASP A 147 -2.30 -11.58 -3.90
CA ASP A 147 -2.13 -13.02 -3.73
C ASP A 147 -3.03 -13.57 -2.61
N ILE A 148 -3.08 -12.92 -1.45
CA ILE A 148 -3.96 -13.31 -0.32
C ILE A 148 -5.43 -13.26 -0.73
N ILE A 149 -5.84 -12.19 -1.42
CA ILE A 149 -7.22 -12.05 -1.91
C ILE A 149 -7.54 -13.17 -2.90
N TRP A 150 -6.63 -13.45 -3.83
CA TRP A 150 -6.82 -14.50 -4.82
C TRP A 150 -6.93 -15.89 -4.18
N GLU A 151 -6.04 -16.21 -3.24
CA GLU A 151 -6.03 -17.51 -2.53
C GLU A 151 -7.32 -17.72 -1.73
N ARG A 152 -7.82 -16.68 -1.05
CA ARG A 152 -9.12 -16.74 -0.36
C ARG A 152 -10.26 -17.15 -1.29
N PHE A 153 -10.25 -16.75 -2.55
CA PHE A 153 -11.31 -17.08 -3.51
C PHE A 153 -11.07 -18.36 -4.33
N ASN A 154 -9.85 -18.90 -4.35
CA ASN A 154 -9.48 -19.98 -5.28
C ASN A 154 -8.89 -21.25 -4.64
N GLU A 155 -8.40 -21.22 -3.40
CA GLU A 155 -7.88 -22.43 -2.74
C GLU A 155 -8.96 -23.14 -1.90
N PRO A 156 -9.14 -24.47 -2.04
CA PRO A 156 -10.02 -25.22 -1.14
C PRO A 156 -9.41 -25.23 0.27
N VAL A 157 -10.26 -25.02 1.29
CA VAL A 157 -9.95 -25.38 2.67
C VAL A 157 -9.40 -26.80 2.66
N ALA A 158 -8.13 -26.99 3.02
CA ALA A 158 -7.58 -28.32 3.24
C ALA A 158 -8.39 -28.92 4.40
N LEU A 159 -9.31 -29.82 4.06
CA LEU A 159 -10.00 -30.67 5.02
C LEU A 159 -8.98 -31.73 5.44
N ASP A 160 -8.34 -31.52 6.60
CA ASP A 160 -7.74 -32.60 7.38
C ASP A 160 -8.84 -33.35 8.16
#